data_AF-A0A2H5Z075-F1
#
_entry.id   AF-A0A2H5Z075-F1
#
_cell.length_a   1.000
_cell.length_b   1.000
_cell.length_c   1.000
_cell.angle_alpha   90.00
_cell.angle_beta   90.00
_cell.angle_gamma   90.00
#
_symmetry.space_group_name_H-M   'P 1'
#
loop_
_entity.id
_entity.type
_entity.pdbx_description
1 polymer ?
#
loop_
_entity_poly.entity_id
_entity_poly.type
_entity_poly.pdbx_seq_one_letter_code
_entity_poly.pdbx_strand_id
1 'polypeptide(L)'
;MSDPFEGDLYELLLRLDALEELLEELEERDLETLDELHAALASEPGTDDLREMVGELLRRGVRTAEDVQRELATLERRIEEPGAPDAEWFGPN
;
A
#
# COMPACT_ATOMS: atom_id res chain seq x y z
N MET A 1 27.03 -2.38 -10.47
CA MET A 1 26.20 -1.17 -10.32
C MET A 1 24.80 -1.65 -10.61
N SER A 2 23.92 -1.70 -9.61
CA SER A 2 22.52 -2.04 -9.84
C SER A 2 21.87 -0.90 -10.61
N ASP A 3 21.04 -1.23 -11.59
CA ASP A 3 20.32 -0.23 -12.37
C ASP A 3 19.35 0.49 -11.43
N PRO A 4 19.31 1.83 -11.36
CA PRO A 4 18.35 2.55 -10.51
C PRO A 4 16.89 2.15 -10.82
N PHE A 5 16.61 1.75 -12.06
CA PHE A 5 15.31 1.22 -12.46
C PHE A 5 14.96 -0.15 -11.83
N GLU A 6 15.95 -1.00 -11.50
CA GLU A 6 15.72 -2.28 -10.82
C GLU A 6 15.36 -2.10 -9.34
N GLY A 7 15.95 -1.08 -8.69
CA GLY A 7 15.61 -0.70 -7.31
C GLY A 7 14.18 -0.17 -7.22
N ASP A 8 13.81 0.74 -8.13
CA ASP A 8 12.47 1.31 -8.17
C ASP A 8 11.40 0.24 -8.44
N LEU A 9 11.62 -0.68 -9.37
CA LEU A 9 10.65 -1.75 -9.66
C LEU A 9 10.48 -2.71 -8.46
N TYR A 10 11.57 -3.06 -7.78
CA TYR A 10 11.51 -3.92 -6.61
C TYR A 10 10.68 -3.29 -5.48
N GLU A 11 10.87 -2.00 -5.22
CA GLU A 11 10.08 -1.27 -4.22
C GLU A 11 8.59 -1.18 -4.61
N LEU A 12 8.28 -0.98 -5.90
CA LEU A 12 6.91 -0.98 -6.39
C LEU A 12 6.23 -2.34 -6.21
N LEU A 13 6.93 -3.44 -6.47
CA LEU A 13 6.40 -4.79 -6.30
C LEU A 13 6.18 -5.14 -4.82
N LEU A 14 7.11 -4.78 -3.93
CA LEU A 14 6.92 -4.93 -2.49
C LEU A 14 5.68 -4.17 -2.00
N ARG A 15 5.48 -2.97 -2.53
CA ARG A 15 4.32 -2.16 -2.17
C ARG A 15 3.01 -2.76 -2.71
N LEU A 16 3.04 -3.40 -3.88
CA LEU A 16 1.88 -4.08 -4.46
C LEU A 16 1.44 -5.23 -3.55
N ASP A 17 2.37 -6.12 -3.23
CA ASP A 17 2.18 -7.27 -2.34
C ASP A 17 1.57 -6.84 -0.99
N ALA A 18 2.09 -5.76 -0.42
CA ALA A 18 1.62 -5.27 0.87
C ALA A 18 0.22 -4.63 0.81
N LEU A 19 -0.18 -4.02 -0.32
CA LEU A 19 -1.54 -3.53 -0.51
C LEU A 19 -2.54 -4.67 -0.75
N GLU A 20 -2.11 -5.75 -1.41
CA GLU A 20 -2.90 -6.97 -1.58
C GLU A 20 -3.13 -7.65 -0.22
N GLU A 21 -2.07 -7.85 0.57
CA GLU A 21 -2.15 -8.40 1.94
C GLU A 21 -3.14 -7.59 2.81
N LEU A 22 -3.14 -6.26 2.69
CA LEU A 22 -4.09 -5.42 3.43
C LEU A 22 -5.55 -5.64 3.03
N LEU A 23 -5.83 -5.87 1.75
CA LEU A 23 -7.18 -6.15 1.28
C LEU A 23 -7.64 -7.52 1.78
N GLU A 24 -6.76 -8.51 1.75
CA GLU A 24 -7.01 -9.84 2.31
C GLU A 24 -7.32 -9.73 3.80
N GLU A 25 -6.53 -8.97 4.57
CA GLU A 25 -6.74 -8.79 6.01
C GLU A 25 -8.05 -8.08 6.35
N LEU A 26 -8.49 -7.12 5.53
CA LEU A 26 -9.81 -6.50 5.68
C LEU A 26 -10.93 -7.51 5.40
N GLU A 27 -10.80 -8.33 4.37
CA GLU A 27 -11.79 -9.34 3.99
C GLU A 27 -11.86 -10.49 5.01
N GLU A 28 -10.73 -11.06 5.41
CA GLU A 28 -10.65 -12.17 6.37
C GLU A 28 -11.25 -11.81 7.74
N ARG A 29 -11.12 -10.54 8.12
CA ARG A 29 -11.60 -10.01 9.40
C ARG A 29 -12.98 -9.35 9.31
N ASP A 30 -13.59 -9.32 8.12
CA ASP A 30 -14.89 -8.66 7.87
C ASP A 30 -14.89 -7.18 8.32
N LEU A 31 -13.83 -6.45 7.99
CA LEU A 31 -13.61 -5.04 8.34
C LEU A 31 -13.84 -4.13 7.13
N GLU A 32 -14.52 -3.00 7.34
CA GLU A 32 -14.83 -2.06 6.27
C GLU A 32 -13.75 -0.97 6.13
N THR A 33 -12.99 -0.72 7.20
CA THR A 33 -12.05 0.42 7.27
C THR A 33 -10.67 0.06 7.78
N LEU A 34 -9.67 0.80 7.29
CA LEU A 34 -8.30 0.73 7.78
C LEU A 34 -8.14 1.20 9.22
N ASP A 35 -9.03 2.08 9.72
CA ASP A 35 -9.03 2.47 11.14
C ASP A 35 -9.42 1.29 12.04
N GLU A 36 -10.38 0.45 11.63
CA GLU A 36 -10.72 -0.79 12.33
C GLU A 36 -9.59 -1.81 12.28
N LEU A 37 -8.96 -1.98 11.12
CA LEU A 37 -7.81 -2.87 10.97
C LEU A 37 -6.64 -2.41 11.86
N HIS A 38 -6.31 -1.11 11.84
CA HIS A 38 -5.26 -0.55 12.70
C HIS A 38 -5.54 -0.79 14.19
N ALA A 39 -6.80 -0.71 14.62
CA ALA A 39 -7.20 -1.00 15.99
C ALA A 39 -7.09 -2.50 16.33
N ALA A 40 -7.46 -3.39 15.40
CA ALA A 40 -7.32 -4.83 15.56
C ALA A 40 -5.85 -5.23 15.73
N LEU A 41 -4.98 -4.77 14.82
CA LEU A 41 -3.54 -5.06 14.83
C LEU A 41 -2.86 -4.54 16.11
N ALA A 42 -3.31 -3.42 16.68
CA ALA A 42 -2.72 -2.88 17.91
C ALA A 42 -2.78 -3.85 19.11
N SER A 43 -3.66 -4.84 19.07
CA SER A 43 -3.84 -5.86 20.11
C SER A 43 -3.08 -7.16 19.83
N GLU A 44 -2.44 -7.27 18.66
CA GLU A 44 -1.85 -8.52 18.16
C GLU A 44 -0.32 -8.43 18.09
N PRO A 45 0.40 -9.35 18.78
CA PRO A 45 1.85 -9.35 18.74
C PRO A 45 2.38 -9.77 17.35
N GLY A 46 3.41 -9.10 16.86
CA GLY A 46 4.06 -9.43 15.58
C GLY A 46 3.41 -8.78 14.36
N THR A 47 2.51 -7.81 14.56
CA THR A 47 1.85 -7.07 13.47
C THR A 47 2.39 -5.64 13.31
N ASP A 48 3.54 -5.33 13.91
CA ASP A 48 4.08 -3.96 13.96
C ASP A 48 4.33 -3.37 12.58
N ASP A 49 4.86 -4.16 11.63
CA ASP A 49 5.14 -3.72 10.26
C ASP A 49 3.84 -3.42 9.49
N LEU A 50 2.86 -4.33 9.57
CA LEU A 50 1.55 -4.16 8.95
C LEU A 50 0.82 -2.94 9.55
N ARG A 51 0.91 -2.75 10.87
CA ARG A 51 0.34 -1.61 11.55
C ARG A 51 0.99 -0.29 11.14
N GLU A 52 2.31 -0.26 10.99
CA GLU A 52 3.03 0.91 10.48
C GLU A 52 2.52 1.30 9.09
N MET A 53 2.42 0.32 8.19
CA MET A 53 1.90 0.51 6.84
C MET A 53 0.46 1.04 6.82
N VAL A 54 -0.45 0.44 7.62
CA VAL A 54 -1.82 0.96 7.76
C VAL A 54 -1.79 2.41 8.24
N GLY A 55 -0.93 2.72 9.22
CA GLY A 55 -0.75 4.08 9.73
C GLY A 55 -0.26 5.06 8.66
N GLU A 56 0.57 4.64 7.72
CA GLU A 56 0.99 5.47 6.57
C GLU A 56 -0.15 5.72 5.59
N LEU A 57 -0.94 4.70 5.27
CA LEU A 57 -2.11 4.81 4.39
C LEU A 57 -3.16 5.77 4.97
N LEU A 58 -3.45 5.65 6.27
CA LEU A 58 -4.35 6.55 6.98
C LEU A 58 -3.86 8.02 6.95
N ARG A 59 -2.55 8.24 7.06
CA ARG A 59 -1.91 9.57 6.93
C ARG A 59 -2.04 10.16 5.52
N ARG A 60 -2.09 9.29 4.49
CA ARG A 60 -2.30 9.67 3.08
C ARG A 60 -3.77 9.83 2.70
N GLY A 61 -4.68 9.53 3.62
CA GLY A 61 -6.13 9.70 3.42
C GLY A 61 -6.83 8.46 2.87
N VAL A 62 -6.14 7.33 2.74
CA VAL A 62 -6.73 6.04 2.40
C VAL A 62 -7.46 5.51 3.63
N ARG A 63 -8.77 5.23 3.51
CA ARG A 63 -9.60 4.87 4.67
C ARG A 63 -10.31 3.54 4.51
N THR A 64 -10.73 3.20 3.29
CA THR A 64 -11.54 2.01 3.02
C THR A 64 -10.84 1.03 2.11
N ALA A 65 -11.36 -0.20 2.02
CA ALA A 65 -10.93 -1.18 1.02
C ALA A 65 -11.00 -0.62 -0.41
N GLU A 66 -12.01 0.19 -0.72
CA GLU A 66 -12.11 0.85 -2.03
C GLU A 66 -10.96 1.82 -2.29
N ASP A 67 -10.53 2.57 -1.28
CA ASP A 67 -9.38 3.48 -1.42
C ASP A 67 -8.08 2.70 -1.63
N VAL A 68 -7.91 1.58 -0.91
CA VAL A 68 -6.77 0.68 -1.08
C VAL A 68 -6.75 0.07 -2.49
N GLN A 69 -7.90 -0.38 -3.01
CA GLN A 69 -8.01 -0.88 -4.39
C GLN A 69 -7.64 0.19 -5.43
N ARG A 70 -7.96 1.48 -5.19
CA ARG A 70 -7.54 2.57 -6.08
C ARG A 70 -6.03 2.78 -6.06
N GLU A 71 -5.40 2.70 -4.89
CA GLU A 71 -3.93 2.76 -4.77
C GLU A 71 -3.29 1.57 -5.48
N LEU A 72 -3.84 0.36 -5.31
CA LEU A 72 -3.37 -0.86 -5.98
C LEU A 72 -3.42 -0.71 -7.50
N ALA A 73 -4.57 -0.32 -8.06
CA ALA A 73 -4.73 -0.12 -9.51
C ALA A 73 -3.80 0.98 -10.07
N THR A 74 -3.51 2.01 -9.26
CA THR A 74 -2.56 3.06 -9.63
C THR A 74 -1.13 2.51 -9.69
N LEU A 75 -0.78 1.66 -8.73
CA LEU A 75 0.52 1.02 -8.63
C LEU A 75 0.75 0.00 -9.74
N GLU A 76 -0.24 -0.84 -10.04
CA GLU A 76 -0.24 -1.79 -11.17
C GLU A 76 0.01 -1.06 -12.48
N ARG A 77 -0.74 0.02 -12.75
CA ARG A 77 -0.56 0.82 -13.97
C ARG A 77 0.85 1.39 -14.08
N ARG A 78 1.45 1.80 -12.96
CA ARG A 78 2.81 2.33 -12.94
C ARG A 78 3.87 1.25 -13.23
N ILE A 79 3.63 0.03 -12.79
CA ILE A 79 4.49 -1.13 -13.06
C ILE A 79 4.38 -1.53 -14.54
N GLU A 80 3.16 -1.57 -15.09
CA GLU A 80 2.90 -1.94 -16.48
C GLU A 80 3.34 -0.87 -17.48
N GLU A 81 3.18 0.41 -17.12
CA GLU A 81 3.51 1.57 -17.95
C GLU A 81 4.51 2.50 -17.23
N PRO A 82 5.82 2.18 -17.23
CA PRO A 82 6.84 3.08 -16.71
C PRO A 82 6.89 4.36 -17.57
N GLY A 83 6.18 5.40 -17.12
CA GLY A 83 6.02 6.69 -17.83
C GLY A 83 4.59 7.25 -17.88
N ALA A 84 3.60 6.59 -17.26
CA ALA A 84 2.24 7.10 -17.18
C ALA A 84 2.17 8.48 -16.46
N PRO A 85 1.38 9.45 -16.98
CA PRO A 85 1.42 10.86 -16.59
C PRO A 85 0.88 11.19 -15.18
N ASP A 86 0.39 10.22 -14.42
CA ASP A 86 -0.08 10.43 -13.03
C ASP A 86 1.06 10.29 -11.99
N ALA A 87 2.31 10.33 -12.45
CA ALA A 87 3.52 10.21 -11.66
C ALA A 87 3.86 11.46 -10.82
N GLU A 88 2.92 11.97 -10.02
CA GLU A 88 3.23 12.91 -8.92
C GLU A 88 3.31 12.18 -7.57
N TRP A 89 3.92 10.98 -7.55
CA TRP A 89 4.28 10.33 -6.28
C TRP A 89 5.75 10.54 -5.89
N PHE A 90 6.58 10.99 -6.82
CA PHE A 90 7.89 11.54 -6.50
C PHE A 90 7.81 13.06 -6.68
N GLY A 91 7.44 13.76 -5.60
CA GLY A 91 7.71 15.18 -5.52
C GLY A 91 9.23 15.40 -5.65
N PRO A 92 9.69 16.42 -6.41
CA PRO A 92 11.11 16.69 -6.54
C PRO A 92 11.63 17.29 -5.24
N ASN A 93 12.60 16.62 -4.62
CA ASN A 93 13.67 17.27 -3.86
C ASN A 93 14.87 16.35 -3.72
#